data_AF-A0A954CPX1-F1
#
_entry.id   AF-A0A954CPX1-F1
#
_cell.length_a   1.000
_cell.length_b   1.000
_cell.length_c   1.000
_cell.angle_alpha   90.00
_cell.angle_beta   90.00
_cell.angle_gamma   90.00
#
_symmetry.space_group_name_H-M   'P 1'
#
loop_
_entity.id
_entity.type
_entity.pdbx_description
1 polymer ?
#
loop_
_entity_poly.entity_id
_entity_poly.type
_entity_poly.pdbx_seq_one_letter_code
_entity_poly.pdbx_strand_id
1 'polypeptide(L)'
;MNPPPFQRVLIANRGEIALRVIATAAEMGIETVAVYSEPDRNALHVRRADIAICIGPAAPSASYLNQDRILEAAREAGADCLHPGYGFLAENAAFAEKCEAAGITFLGPSPSAIRAMGDKVAARRVAKEAGVPLVPGLDDPADASDLAAIAEQIGYPVMLKAAAGGGGKGIRIIRDPAELAQAADLASAEALAAFGDGRVYLEKFVTKPRHVEVQIMADRHGRVVAYGERECSVQRRHQKRVEESPCAVLTEELRAKMCDAACALARAVEYVGAGTVEFLYSEGEFYFLEMNTRLQVEHPVTEVRFGVDLVREQFRVAAGEPVAEPREPIGHAIEVRVNAEDPETFFPSLGTIRRLAPPGGPGVRLDASMFVGHEVTPHYDSMLGKLIVHAADRGQAIERAIRCLREFRIVGVSTSLPVALRVFHSAEFRSGDYDTGILERIDRSVPEVRNEIASLAAVVAKIQRSEKWSAGASHGGGESITPWVLVDRMSRVGGPRR
;
A
#
# COMPACT_ATOMS: atom_id res chain seq x y z
N MET A 1 -1.30 -23.15 27.71
CA MET A 1 -1.20 -21.92 26.90
C MET A 1 -1.45 -20.77 27.85
N ASN A 2 -0.64 -19.70 27.81
CA ASN A 2 -0.93 -18.49 28.57
C ASN A 2 -2.27 -17.89 28.08
N PRO A 3 -3.06 -17.25 28.96
CA PRO A 3 -4.28 -16.56 28.52
C PRO A 3 -3.93 -15.49 27.46
N PRO A 4 -4.82 -15.23 26.50
CA PRO A 4 -4.57 -14.21 25.49
C PRO A 4 -4.45 -12.82 26.14
N PRO A 5 -3.67 -11.89 25.55
CA PRO A 5 -3.47 -10.55 26.11
C PRO A 5 -4.76 -9.72 26.15
N PHE A 6 -5.72 -10.04 25.27
CA PHE A 6 -7.06 -9.48 25.20
C PHE A 6 -8.06 -10.63 25.01
N GLN A 7 -9.29 -10.48 25.47
CA GLN A 7 -10.34 -11.49 25.21
C GLN A 7 -11.00 -11.23 23.85
N ARG A 8 -11.24 -9.96 23.52
CA ARG A 8 -11.98 -9.57 22.30
C ARG A 8 -11.42 -8.32 21.65
N VAL A 9 -11.26 -8.38 20.32
CA VAL A 9 -10.83 -7.26 19.48
C VAL A 9 -11.93 -6.85 18.51
N LEU A 10 -12.23 -5.55 18.44
CA LEU A 10 -12.98 -4.97 17.33
C LEU A 10 -12.03 -4.50 16.23
N ILE A 11 -12.29 -4.94 15.01
CA ILE A 11 -11.53 -4.51 13.84
C ILE A 11 -12.29 -3.37 13.16
N ALA A 12 -11.84 -2.13 13.35
CA ALA A 12 -12.47 -0.92 12.79
C ALA A 12 -12.04 -0.68 11.34
N ASN A 13 -12.12 -1.72 10.50
CA ASN A 13 -11.71 -1.69 9.11
C ASN A 13 -12.47 -2.75 8.29
N ARG A 14 -12.11 -2.90 7.01
CA ARG A 14 -12.72 -3.80 6.05
C ARG A 14 -11.67 -4.50 5.18
N GLY A 15 -12.13 -5.40 4.31
CA GLY A 15 -11.30 -5.93 3.23
C GLY A 15 -10.13 -6.78 3.72
N GLU A 16 -8.98 -6.67 3.04
CA GLU A 16 -7.84 -7.57 3.29
C GLU A 16 -7.23 -7.36 4.68
N ILE A 17 -7.08 -6.09 5.11
CA ILE A 17 -6.49 -5.79 6.42
C ILE A 17 -7.35 -6.30 7.57
N ALA A 18 -8.67 -6.26 7.42
CA ALA A 18 -9.55 -6.84 8.43
C ALA A 18 -9.35 -8.36 8.53
N LEU A 19 -9.24 -9.06 7.40
CA LEU A 19 -8.93 -10.50 7.37
C LEU A 19 -7.55 -10.80 7.95
N ARG A 20 -6.54 -9.97 7.65
CA ARG A 20 -5.18 -10.08 8.17
C ARG A 20 -5.16 -10.00 9.70
N VAL A 21 -5.92 -9.08 10.28
CA VAL A 21 -6.05 -8.94 11.74
C VAL A 21 -6.84 -10.09 12.35
N ILE A 22 -7.97 -10.48 11.73
CA ILE A 22 -8.79 -11.62 12.17
C ILE A 22 -7.94 -12.90 12.23
N ALA A 23 -7.11 -13.16 11.21
CA ALA A 23 -6.26 -14.34 11.16
C ALA A 23 -5.30 -14.42 12.35
N THR A 24 -4.55 -13.35 12.63
CA THR A 24 -3.63 -13.32 13.79
C THR A 24 -4.37 -13.38 15.12
N ALA A 25 -5.49 -12.65 15.27
CA ALA A 25 -6.29 -12.68 16.49
C ALA A 25 -6.81 -14.10 16.78
N ALA A 26 -7.30 -14.81 15.76
CA ALA A 26 -7.76 -16.20 15.88
C ALA A 26 -6.62 -17.15 16.31
N GLU A 27 -5.42 -17.02 15.74
CA GLU A 27 -4.24 -17.78 16.18
C GLU A 27 -3.80 -17.45 17.62
N MET A 28 -4.09 -16.24 18.08
CA MET A 28 -3.83 -15.79 19.45
C MET A 28 -4.94 -16.21 20.44
N GLY A 29 -6.06 -16.76 19.96
CA GLY A 29 -7.22 -17.09 20.79
C GLY A 29 -8.01 -15.86 21.25
N ILE A 30 -7.93 -14.75 20.51
CA ILE A 30 -8.69 -13.52 20.76
C ILE A 30 -9.95 -13.55 19.91
N GLU A 31 -11.12 -13.36 20.51
CA GLU A 31 -12.40 -13.30 19.79
C GLU A 31 -12.48 -12.04 18.92
N THR A 32 -13.01 -12.18 17.72
CA THR A 32 -12.96 -11.14 16.69
C THR A 32 -14.33 -10.54 16.40
N VAL A 33 -14.38 -9.20 16.34
CA VAL A 33 -15.58 -8.45 15.98
C VAL A 33 -15.32 -7.66 14.69
N ALA A 34 -15.97 -8.05 13.60
CA ALA A 34 -15.96 -7.28 12.36
C ALA A 34 -17.07 -6.23 12.35
N VAL A 35 -16.74 -5.01 11.92
CA VAL A 35 -17.75 -4.01 11.55
C VAL A 35 -17.97 -4.00 10.03
N TYR A 36 -19.20 -3.73 9.61
CA TYR A 36 -19.51 -3.64 8.19
C TYR A 36 -20.59 -2.61 7.84
N SER A 37 -20.43 -1.96 6.70
CA SER A 37 -21.50 -1.19 6.08
C SER A 37 -22.47 -2.11 5.31
N GLU A 38 -23.67 -1.64 5.00
CA GLU A 38 -24.67 -2.40 4.25
C GLU A 38 -24.14 -3.05 2.95
N PRO A 39 -23.34 -2.36 2.09
CA PRO A 39 -22.74 -3.00 0.92
C PRO A 39 -21.77 -4.14 1.25
N ASP A 40 -21.06 -4.06 2.37
CA ASP A 40 -20.09 -5.06 2.79
C ASP A 40 -20.72 -6.24 3.56
N ARG A 41 -22.06 -6.32 3.65
CA ARG A 41 -22.77 -7.43 4.33
C ARG A 41 -22.28 -8.82 3.93
N ASN A 42 -21.89 -8.97 2.66
CA ASN A 42 -21.42 -10.21 2.10
C ASN A 42 -19.89 -10.32 1.99
N ALA A 43 -19.12 -9.36 2.52
CA ALA A 43 -17.67 -9.35 2.43
C ALA A 43 -17.03 -10.48 3.24
N LEU A 44 -15.82 -10.90 2.87
CA LEU A 44 -15.15 -12.02 3.53
C LEU A 44 -14.84 -11.74 4.99
N HIS A 45 -14.45 -10.51 5.36
CA HIS A 45 -14.11 -10.20 6.76
C HIS A 45 -15.32 -10.34 7.69
N VAL A 46 -16.53 -10.05 7.19
CA VAL A 46 -17.81 -10.27 7.91
C VAL A 46 -18.07 -11.75 8.15
N ARG A 47 -17.80 -12.59 7.15
CA ARG A 47 -18.03 -14.04 7.24
C ARG A 47 -16.98 -14.77 8.08
N ARG A 48 -15.84 -14.12 8.36
CA ARG A 48 -14.67 -14.74 9.00
C ARG A 48 -14.53 -14.38 10.47
N ALA A 49 -15.03 -13.22 10.89
CA ALA A 49 -15.04 -12.86 12.29
C ALA A 49 -16.06 -13.68 13.10
N ASP A 50 -15.85 -13.79 14.41
CA ASP A 50 -16.74 -14.49 15.32
C ASP A 50 -18.06 -13.73 15.51
N ILE A 51 -17.98 -12.40 15.56
CA ILE A 51 -19.10 -11.48 15.68
C ILE A 51 -19.04 -10.48 14.52
N ALA A 52 -20.19 -10.10 13.97
CA ALA A 52 -20.26 -9.05 12.95
C ALA A 52 -21.38 -8.05 13.20
N ILE A 53 -21.05 -6.75 13.23
CA ILE A 53 -21.99 -5.66 13.53
C ILE A 53 -22.12 -4.71 12.34
N CYS A 54 -23.37 -4.44 11.93
CA CYS A 54 -23.67 -3.47 10.88
C CYS A 54 -23.56 -2.05 11.43
N ILE A 55 -22.71 -1.22 10.83
CA ILE A 55 -22.43 0.16 11.27
C ILE A 55 -23.05 1.22 10.34
N GLY A 56 -23.89 0.82 9.39
CA GLY A 56 -24.70 1.76 8.61
C GLY A 56 -24.58 1.64 7.09
N PRO A 57 -25.00 2.70 6.36
CA PRO A 57 -25.08 2.68 4.91
C PRO A 57 -23.70 2.82 4.25
N ALA A 58 -23.68 2.78 2.92
CA ALA A 58 -22.47 2.77 2.10
C ALA A 58 -21.47 3.91 2.39
N ALA A 59 -21.98 5.14 2.62
CA ALA A 59 -21.16 6.33 2.77
C ALA A 59 -20.19 6.18 3.96
N PRO A 60 -18.86 6.30 3.77
CA PRO A 60 -17.90 6.13 4.86
C PRO A 60 -18.16 7.06 6.05
N SER A 61 -18.55 8.32 5.81
CA SER A 61 -18.91 9.28 6.87
C SER A 61 -20.08 8.83 7.75
N ALA A 62 -20.95 7.96 7.24
CA ALA A 62 -22.06 7.37 7.97
C ALA A 62 -21.77 5.93 8.45
N SER A 63 -20.60 5.38 8.16
CA SER A 63 -20.18 4.01 8.52
C SER A 63 -18.74 3.99 9.05
N TYR A 64 -17.76 3.61 8.23
CA TYR A 64 -16.37 3.35 8.67
C TYR A 64 -15.61 4.58 9.23
N LEU A 65 -16.08 5.80 8.95
CA LEU A 65 -15.55 7.04 9.53
C LEU A 65 -16.45 7.60 10.65
N ASN A 66 -17.58 6.96 10.94
CA ASN A 66 -18.47 7.37 12.03
C ASN A 66 -17.94 6.79 13.36
N GLN A 67 -17.16 7.61 14.05
CA GLN A 67 -16.53 7.26 15.32
C GLN A 67 -17.52 6.74 16.37
N ASP A 68 -18.69 7.39 16.47
CA ASP A 68 -19.66 7.06 17.52
C ASP A 68 -20.29 5.68 17.27
N ARG A 69 -20.60 5.35 16.01
CA ARG A 69 -21.09 4.00 15.63
C ARG A 69 -20.06 2.91 15.86
N ILE A 70 -18.79 3.17 15.59
CA ILE A 70 -17.72 2.20 15.86
C ILE A 70 -17.59 1.95 17.37
N LEU A 71 -17.64 3.00 18.19
CA LEU A 71 -17.57 2.87 19.65
C LEU A 71 -18.81 2.20 20.23
N GLU A 72 -20.00 2.49 19.70
CA GLU A 72 -21.23 1.77 20.05
C GLU A 72 -21.11 0.28 19.74
N ALA A 73 -20.63 -0.10 18.55
CA ALA A 73 -20.40 -1.49 18.18
C ALA A 73 -19.34 -2.16 19.10
N ALA A 74 -18.28 -1.44 19.46
CA ALA A 74 -17.26 -1.96 20.37
C ALA A 74 -17.82 -2.24 21.77
N ARG A 75 -18.68 -1.33 22.28
CA ARG A 75 -19.35 -1.50 23.58
C ARG A 75 -20.38 -2.61 23.57
N GLU A 76 -21.22 -2.68 22.53
CA GLU A 76 -22.23 -3.73 22.36
C GLU A 76 -21.58 -5.11 22.32
N ALA A 77 -20.45 -5.23 21.60
CA ALA A 77 -19.70 -6.47 21.53
C ALA A 77 -18.86 -6.74 22.79
N GLY A 78 -18.67 -5.77 23.70
CA GLY A 78 -17.76 -5.88 24.84
C GLY A 78 -16.31 -6.10 24.42
N ALA A 79 -15.80 -5.34 23.46
CA ALA A 79 -14.42 -5.43 22.99
C ALA A 79 -13.45 -4.77 23.99
N ASP A 80 -12.35 -5.45 24.33
CA ASP A 80 -11.29 -4.92 25.21
C ASP A 80 -10.37 -3.97 24.44
N CYS A 81 -10.23 -4.22 23.15
CA CYS A 81 -9.32 -3.48 22.29
C CYS A 81 -9.86 -3.31 20.88
N LEU A 82 -9.28 -2.34 20.16
CA LEU A 82 -9.67 -1.97 18.81
C LEU A 82 -8.45 -1.91 17.92
N HIS A 83 -8.48 -2.68 16.82
CA HIS A 83 -7.48 -2.61 15.77
C HIS A 83 -7.99 -1.76 14.60
N PRO A 84 -7.36 -0.61 14.30
CA PRO A 84 -7.88 0.28 13.27
C PRO A 84 -7.46 -0.11 11.85
N GLY A 85 -6.50 -1.02 11.70
CA GLY A 85 -5.95 -1.40 10.39
C GLY A 85 -5.16 -0.24 9.79
N TYR A 86 -5.45 0.10 8.54
CA TYR A 86 -4.91 1.28 7.88
C TYR A 86 -5.99 2.07 7.13
N GLY A 87 -5.76 3.35 6.88
CA GLY A 87 -6.80 4.26 6.39
C GLY A 87 -7.93 4.46 7.42
N PHE A 88 -9.07 4.98 6.97
CA PHE A 88 -10.22 5.32 7.82
C PHE A 88 -9.83 6.10 9.09
N LEU A 89 -9.99 5.48 10.26
CA LEU A 89 -9.75 6.09 11.57
C LEU A 89 -8.36 5.76 12.17
N ALA A 90 -7.49 5.06 11.43
CA ALA A 90 -6.21 4.58 11.94
C ALA A 90 -5.23 5.69 12.34
N GLU A 91 -5.34 6.86 11.72
CA GLU A 91 -4.50 8.04 12.02
C GLU A 91 -5.36 9.18 12.60
N ASN A 92 -6.51 8.85 13.20
CA ASN A 92 -7.41 9.83 13.80
C ASN A 92 -7.16 9.93 15.31
N ALA A 93 -6.41 10.95 15.73
CA ALA A 93 -6.07 11.15 17.14
C ALA A 93 -7.30 11.30 18.05
N ALA A 94 -8.32 12.04 17.62
CA ALA A 94 -9.55 12.22 18.39
C ALA A 94 -10.30 10.89 18.60
N PHE A 95 -10.26 9.99 17.61
CA PHE A 95 -10.83 8.66 17.74
C PHE A 95 -10.04 7.78 18.72
N ALA A 96 -8.71 7.84 18.68
CA ALA A 96 -7.87 7.14 19.66
C ALA A 96 -8.15 7.64 21.09
N GLU A 97 -8.29 8.95 21.31
CA GLU A 97 -8.68 9.52 22.62
C GLU A 97 -10.06 9.02 23.09
N LYS A 98 -11.03 8.95 22.17
CA LYS A 98 -12.35 8.40 22.51
C LYS A 98 -12.30 6.91 22.86
N CYS A 99 -11.42 6.13 22.24
CA CYS A 99 -11.22 4.72 22.59
C CYS A 99 -10.66 4.61 24.02
N GLU A 100 -9.60 5.37 24.34
CA GLU A 100 -9.00 5.41 25.67
C GLU A 100 -10.02 5.83 26.75
N ALA A 101 -10.79 6.89 26.48
CA ALA A 101 -11.85 7.37 27.39
C ALA A 101 -12.99 6.35 27.58
N ALA A 102 -13.20 5.45 26.61
CA ALA A 102 -14.16 4.37 26.69
C ALA A 102 -13.60 3.08 27.33
N GLY A 103 -12.33 3.08 27.76
CA GLY A 103 -11.66 1.89 28.30
C GLY A 103 -11.32 0.83 27.25
N ILE A 104 -11.31 1.20 25.96
CA ILE A 104 -10.98 0.31 24.84
C ILE A 104 -9.55 0.61 24.41
N THR A 105 -8.67 -0.39 24.47
CA THR A 105 -7.26 -0.21 24.07
C THR A 105 -7.16 -0.01 22.56
N PHE A 106 -6.69 1.16 22.12
CA PHE A 106 -6.41 1.41 20.71
C PHE A 106 -5.08 0.76 20.30
N LEU A 107 -5.09 -0.15 19.32
CA LEU A 107 -3.89 -0.84 18.81
C LEU A 107 -3.14 0.03 17.80
N GLY A 108 -2.55 1.08 18.31
CA GLY A 108 -1.74 2.05 17.58
C GLY A 108 -0.99 2.96 18.53
N PRO A 109 -0.34 4.01 18.01
CA PRO A 109 0.36 4.99 18.83
C PRO A 109 -0.61 5.86 19.64
N SER A 110 -0.05 6.60 20.59
CA SER A 110 -0.80 7.54 21.43
C SER A 110 -1.44 8.66 20.60
N PRO A 111 -2.55 9.25 21.05
CA PRO A 111 -3.16 10.38 20.35
C PRO A 111 -2.23 11.59 20.17
N SER A 112 -1.30 11.83 21.11
CA SER A 112 -0.28 12.86 21.00
C SER A 112 0.69 12.57 19.85
N ALA A 113 1.17 11.35 19.72
CA ALA A 113 2.05 10.94 18.61
C ALA A 113 1.32 11.04 17.25
N ILE A 114 0.05 10.60 17.18
CA ILE A 114 -0.77 10.73 15.96
C ILE A 114 -0.90 12.21 15.56
N ARG A 115 -1.18 13.12 16.51
CA ARG A 115 -1.26 14.56 16.22
C ARG A 115 0.07 15.14 15.76
N ALA A 116 1.15 14.83 16.49
CA ALA A 116 2.47 15.37 16.22
C ALA A 116 2.96 15.00 14.81
N MET A 117 2.70 13.76 14.37
CA MET A 117 3.15 13.26 13.07
C MET A 117 2.14 13.47 11.94
N GLY A 118 0.85 13.66 12.25
CA GLY A 118 -0.19 13.98 11.27
C GLY A 118 -0.18 15.43 10.79
N ASP A 119 0.43 16.35 11.55
CA ASP A 119 0.68 17.73 11.13
C ASP A 119 2.06 17.84 10.46
N LYS A 120 2.10 18.24 9.19
CA LYS A 120 3.34 18.31 8.41
C LYS A 120 4.39 19.26 8.99
N VAL A 121 3.97 20.38 9.57
CA VAL A 121 4.89 21.38 10.13
C VAL A 121 5.44 20.88 11.46
N ALA A 122 4.56 20.36 12.33
CA ALA A 122 4.97 19.75 13.59
C ALA A 122 5.89 18.55 13.36
N ALA A 123 5.54 17.64 12.44
CA ALA A 123 6.34 16.47 12.10
C ALA A 123 7.74 16.85 11.61
N ARG A 124 7.87 17.86 10.74
CA ARG A 124 9.18 18.36 10.29
C ARG A 124 9.99 18.95 11.43
N ARG A 125 9.36 19.72 12.32
CA ARG A 125 10.03 20.28 13.51
C ARG A 125 10.58 19.17 14.41
N VAL A 126 9.75 18.17 14.72
CA VAL A 126 10.16 17.01 15.54
C VAL A 126 11.29 16.25 14.85
N ALA A 127 11.19 16.01 13.54
CA ALA A 127 12.24 15.36 12.76
C ALA A 127 13.58 16.11 12.84
N LYS A 128 13.55 17.45 12.74
CA LYS A 128 14.73 18.31 12.90
C LYS A 128 15.33 18.18 14.30
N GLU A 129 14.50 18.27 15.33
CA GLU A 129 14.91 18.16 16.74
C GLU A 129 15.47 16.76 17.06
N ALA A 130 14.96 15.71 16.40
CA ALA A 130 15.42 14.34 16.51
C ALA A 130 16.67 14.03 15.64
N GLY A 131 17.21 15.02 14.92
CA GLY A 131 18.40 14.85 14.07
C GLY A 131 18.14 14.06 12.78
N VAL A 132 16.88 13.92 12.36
CA VAL A 132 16.53 13.26 11.11
C VAL A 132 16.75 14.23 9.94
N PRO A 133 17.48 13.81 8.88
CA PRO A 133 17.72 14.66 7.71
C PRO A 133 16.41 15.16 7.09
N LEU A 134 16.31 16.47 6.85
CA LEU A 134 15.20 17.10 6.12
C LEU A 134 15.69 17.54 4.75
N VAL A 135 14.76 17.71 3.79
CA VAL A 135 15.08 18.32 2.50
C VAL A 135 15.65 19.71 2.77
N PRO A 136 16.90 20.01 2.33
CA PRO A 136 17.51 21.31 2.59
C PRO A 136 16.64 22.43 2.00
N GLY A 137 16.31 23.44 2.81
CA GLY A 137 15.43 24.53 2.39
C GLY A 137 15.05 25.46 3.54
N LEU A 138 14.40 26.57 3.19
CA LEU A 138 13.86 27.50 4.18
C LEU A 138 12.60 26.93 4.83
N ASP A 139 12.62 26.80 6.16
CA ASP A 139 11.44 26.41 6.95
C ASP A 139 10.45 27.59 7.12
N ASP A 140 10.88 28.84 6.90
CA ASP A 140 10.04 30.06 7.02
C ASP A 140 10.17 30.95 5.76
N PRO A 141 9.05 31.32 5.11
CA PRO A 141 9.02 32.28 4.01
C PRO A 141 9.46 33.72 4.37
N ALA A 142 9.66 34.04 5.65
CA ALA A 142 10.05 35.37 6.12
C ALA A 142 11.49 35.79 5.76
N ASP A 143 12.35 34.84 5.37
CA ASP A 143 13.79 35.06 5.09
C ASP A 143 14.10 35.26 3.58
N ALA A 144 13.11 35.63 2.76
CA ALA A 144 13.22 35.75 1.31
C ALA A 144 14.13 36.89 0.78
N SER A 145 14.89 37.59 1.63
CA SER A 145 15.70 38.75 1.24
C SER A 145 16.97 38.41 0.45
N ASP A 146 17.41 37.13 0.44
CA ASP A 146 18.56 36.67 -0.35
C ASP A 146 18.38 35.25 -0.92
N LEU A 147 17.40 35.09 -1.82
CA LEU A 147 17.14 33.80 -2.48
C LEU A 147 18.37 33.25 -3.25
N ALA A 148 19.26 34.12 -3.74
CA ALA A 148 20.44 33.71 -4.49
C ALA A 148 21.48 33.02 -3.60
N ALA A 149 21.86 33.62 -2.48
CA ALA A 149 22.78 32.99 -1.52
C ALA A 149 22.21 31.68 -0.96
N ILE A 150 20.90 31.63 -0.73
CA ILE A 150 20.21 30.43 -0.25
C ILE A 150 20.23 29.33 -1.32
N ALA A 151 19.99 29.67 -2.58
CA ALA A 151 20.06 28.70 -3.68
C ALA A 151 21.48 28.13 -3.85
N GLU A 152 22.52 28.95 -3.66
CA GLU A 152 23.91 28.51 -3.66
C GLU A 152 24.22 27.57 -2.48
N GLN A 153 23.71 27.86 -1.28
CA GLN A 153 23.87 27.00 -0.10
C GLN A 153 23.17 25.65 -0.27
N ILE A 154 21.96 25.63 -0.83
CA ILE A 154 21.20 24.40 -1.13
C ILE A 154 21.85 23.63 -2.29
N GLY A 155 22.40 24.36 -3.25
CA GLY A 155 22.95 23.84 -4.51
C GLY A 155 21.86 23.51 -5.53
N TYR A 156 22.07 23.91 -6.78
CA TYR A 156 21.14 23.63 -7.88
C TYR A 156 21.09 22.13 -8.25
N PRO A 157 19.97 21.64 -8.83
CA PRO A 157 18.70 22.35 -9.01
C PRO A 157 17.95 22.58 -7.69
N VAL A 158 17.23 23.69 -7.62
CA VAL A 158 16.37 24.05 -6.48
C VAL A 158 14.92 24.18 -6.90
N MET A 159 14.00 23.95 -5.98
CA MET A 159 12.57 24.11 -6.15
C MET A 159 12.14 25.40 -5.46
N LEU A 160 11.60 26.33 -6.23
CA LEU A 160 10.94 27.53 -5.75
C LEU A 160 9.46 27.22 -5.49
N LYS A 161 8.95 27.58 -4.31
CA LYS A 161 7.55 27.36 -3.90
C LYS A 161 6.94 28.62 -3.32
N ALA A 162 5.67 28.85 -3.60
CA ALA A 162 4.87 29.88 -2.94
C ALA A 162 4.50 29.47 -1.50
N ALA A 163 4.55 30.42 -0.55
CA ALA A 163 4.23 30.20 0.86
C ALA A 163 2.76 29.81 1.10
N ALA A 164 1.83 30.47 0.40
CA ALA A 164 0.39 30.24 0.53
C ALA A 164 -0.19 29.33 -0.58
N GLY A 165 0.67 28.68 -1.38
CA GLY A 165 0.27 27.91 -2.56
C GLY A 165 -0.07 26.44 -2.27
N GLY A 166 -1.15 25.95 -2.87
CA GLY A 166 -1.53 24.52 -2.88
C GLY A 166 -1.90 24.03 -4.28
N GLY A 167 -1.72 22.73 -4.55
CA GLY A 167 -2.15 22.10 -5.81
C GLY A 167 -1.23 22.33 -7.02
N GLY A 168 0.07 22.55 -6.81
CA GLY A 168 1.06 22.65 -7.89
C GLY A 168 1.17 24.03 -8.56
N LYS A 169 0.37 25.02 -8.14
CA LYS A 169 0.48 26.41 -8.58
C LYS A 169 1.60 27.12 -7.82
N GLY A 170 2.43 27.91 -8.51
CA GLY A 170 3.56 28.62 -7.91
C GLY A 170 4.75 27.73 -7.53
N ILE A 171 4.94 26.59 -8.21
CA ILE A 171 6.09 25.69 -8.05
C ILE A 171 6.95 25.74 -9.30
N ARG A 172 8.26 26.04 -9.17
CA ARG A 172 9.19 26.14 -10.30
C ARG A 172 10.52 25.47 -9.97
N ILE A 173 11.03 24.66 -10.90
CA ILE A 173 12.36 24.06 -10.79
C ILE A 173 13.35 25.02 -11.43
N ILE A 174 14.34 25.45 -10.66
CA ILE A 174 15.41 26.33 -11.11
C ILE A 174 16.65 25.47 -11.26
N ARG A 175 17.19 25.41 -12.48
CA ARG A 175 18.40 24.60 -12.77
C ARG A 175 19.64 25.48 -12.88
N ASP A 176 19.47 26.69 -13.37
CA ASP A 176 20.53 27.66 -13.56
C ASP A 176 20.30 28.88 -12.65
N PRO A 177 21.33 29.39 -11.96
CA PRO A 177 21.25 30.64 -11.20
C PRO A 177 20.62 31.82 -11.96
N ALA A 178 20.84 31.92 -13.27
CA ALA A 178 20.30 32.98 -14.11
C ALA A 178 18.76 32.97 -14.20
N GLU A 179 18.12 31.83 -13.94
CA GLU A 179 16.66 31.67 -14.00
C GLU A 179 15.97 32.13 -12.70
N LEU A 180 16.72 32.25 -11.60
CA LEU A 180 16.15 32.39 -10.25
C LEU A 180 15.34 33.68 -10.08
N ALA A 181 15.91 34.82 -10.46
CA ALA A 181 15.28 36.14 -10.24
C ALA A 181 13.94 36.24 -10.98
N GLN A 182 13.93 35.89 -12.27
CA GLN A 182 12.72 35.91 -13.08
C GLN A 182 11.66 34.92 -12.57
N ALA A 183 12.08 33.73 -12.14
CA ALA A 183 11.14 32.74 -11.61
C ALA A 183 10.55 33.16 -10.27
N ALA A 184 11.33 33.82 -9.40
CA ALA A 184 10.88 34.39 -8.13
C ALA A 184 9.81 35.45 -8.34
N ASP A 185 10.04 36.40 -9.25
CA ASP A 185 9.09 37.47 -9.56
C ASP A 185 7.76 36.90 -10.09
N LEU A 186 7.82 35.94 -11.02
CA LEU A 186 6.61 35.30 -11.55
C LEU A 186 5.86 34.50 -10.47
N ALA A 187 6.57 33.68 -9.68
CA ALA A 187 5.93 32.86 -8.64
C ALA A 187 5.30 33.72 -7.55
N SER A 188 5.96 34.83 -7.17
CA SER A 188 5.44 35.81 -6.22
C SER A 188 4.18 36.50 -6.75
N ALA A 189 4.20 36.97 -7.99
CA ALA A 189 3.05 37.61 -8.62
C ALA A 189 1.85 36.66 -8.77
N GLU A 190 2.09 35.41 -9.18
CA GLU A 190 1.07 34.36 -9.26
C GLU A 190 0.46 34.06 -7.89
N ALA A 191 1.30 33.92 -6.86
CA ALA A 191 0.87 33.64 -5.50
C ALA A 191 0.05 34.80 -4.90
N LEU A 192 0.49 36.04 -5.14
CA LEU A 192 -0.24 37.23 -4.73
C LEU A 192 -1.62 37.32 -5.41
N ALA A 193 -1.68 37.06 -6.72
CA ALA A 193 -2.93 37.11 -7.48
C ALA A 193 -3.91 35.98 -7.10
N ALA A 194 -3.40 34.79 -6.79
CA ALA A 194 -4.23 33.63 -6.49
C ALA A 194 -4.62 33.51 -5.01
N PHE A 195 -3.74 33.95 -4.09
CA PHE A 195 -3.85 33.64 -2.65
C PHE A 195 -3.63 34.87 -1.74
N GLY A 196 -3.31 36.05 -2.29
CA GLY A 196 -3.10 37.27 -1.51
C GLY A 196 -1.78 37.32 -0.72
N ASP A 197 -0.88 36.36 -0.93
CA ASP A 197 0.44 36.28 -0.29
C ASP A 197 1.50 35.97 -1.34
N GLY A 198 2.41 36.92 -1.57
CA GLY A 198 3.47 36.83 -2.58
C GLY A 198 4.78 36.22 -2.06
N ARG A 199 4.84 35.74 -0.82
CA ARG A 199 6.09 35.16 -0.29
C ARG A 199 6.42 33.85 -0.99
N VAL A 200 7.71 33.65 -1.26
CA VAL A 200 8.26 32.44 -1.88
C VAL A 200 9.44 31.93 -1.05
N TYR A 201 9.70 30.63 -1.12
CA TYR A 201 10.83 29.99 -0.45
C TYR A 201 11.49 28.95 -1.37
N LEU A 202 12.72 28.56 -1.04
CA LEU A 202 13.50 27.58 -1.78
C LEU A 202 13.67 26.29 -0.97
N GLU A 203 13.59 25.16 -1.66
CA GLU A 203 13.99 23.85 -1.16
C GLU A 203 14.87 23.15 -2.22
N LYS A 204 15.64 22.15 -1.81
CA LYS A 204 16.38 21.29 -2.73
C LYS A 204 15.40 20.59 -3.68
N PHE A 205 15.69 20.64 -4.98
CA PHE A 205 14.98 19.79 -5.92
C PHE A 205 15.61 18.40 -5.90
N VAL A 206 14.91 17.42 -5.34
CA VAL A 206 15.35 16.03 -5.30
C VAL A 206 15.18 15.42 -6.70
N THR A 207 16.29 15.20 -7.41
CA THR A 207 16.33 14.55 -8.72
C THR A 207 16.17 13.05 -8.57
N LYS A 208 15.48 12.39 -9.53
CA LYS A 208 15.26 10.93 -9.52
C LYS A 208 14.87 10.36 -8.13
N PRO A 209 13.88 10.95 -7.44
CA PRO A 209 13.58 10.57 -6.06
C PRO A 209 13.06 9.14 -6.02
N ARG A 210 13.63 8.35 -5.11
CA ARG A 210 13.10 7.08 -4.66
C ARG A 210 12.28 7.29 -3.40
N HIS A 211 11.21 6.53 -3.28
CA HIS A 211 10.44 6.46 -2.05
C HIS A 211 10.97 5.26 -1.27
N VAL A 212 11.66 5.51 -0.17
CA VAL A 212 12.18 4.46 0.72
C VAL A 212 11.63 4.70 2.11
N GLU A 213 11.23 3.65 2.81
CA GLU A 213 10.61 3.78 4.12
C GLU A 213 11.10 2.70 5.08
N VAL A 214 11.11 3.00 6.38
CA VAL A 214 11.59 2.10 7.43
C VAL A 214 10.43 1.66 8.31
N GLN A 215 10.26 0.34 8.43
CA GLN A 215 9.33 -0.24 9.40
C GLN A 215 9.89 -0.11 10.80
N ILE A 216 9.10 0.40 11.74
CA ILE A 216 9.43 0.39 13.16
C ILE A 216 8.38 -0.37 13.97
N MET A 217 8.78 -0.85 15.15
CA MET A 217 7.90 -1.29 16.22
C MET A 217 8.41 -0.70 17.53
N ALA A 218 7.52 -0.10 18.30
CA ALA A 218 7.84 0.50 19.59
C ALA A 218 6.95 -0.07 20.70
N ASP A 219 7.52 -0.26 21.88
CA ASP A 219 6.80 -0.69 23.07
C ASP A 219 6.57 0.43 24.07
N ARG A 220 5.80 0.14 25.12
CA ARG A 220 5.51 1.08 26.21
C ARG A 220 6.68 1.28 27.19
N HIS A 221 7.80 0.57 26.99
CA HIS A 221 9.01 0.63 27.82
C HIS A 221 10.08 1.56 27.20
N GLY A 222 9.76 2.23 26.09
CA GLY A 222 10.67 3.14 25.39
C GLY A 222 11.62 2.45 24.41
N ARG A 223 11.48 1.13 24.20
CA ARG A 223 12.27 0.41 23.19
C ARG A 223 11.62 0.61 21.83
N VAL A 224 12.46 0.94 20.84
CA VAL A 224 12.08 1.04 19.43
C VAL A 224 13.06 0.21 18.62
N VAL A 225 12.54 -0.67 17.76
CA VAL A 225 13.32 -1.49 16.83
C VAL A 225 12.88 -1.23 15.39
N ALA A 226 13.82 -1.33 14.45
CA ALA A 226 13.55 -1.21 13.01
C ALA A 226 13.59 -2.60 12.34
N TYR A 227 12.63 -2.87 11.45
CA TYR A 227 12.59 -4.08 10.63
C TYR A 227 13.03 -3.75 9.18
N GLY A 228 14.19 -3.10 9.07
CA GLY A 228 14.76 -2.68 7.80
C GLY A 228 13.86 -1.74 6.99
N GLU A 229 14.21 -1.59 5.71
CA GLU A 229 13.55 -0.70 4.78
C GLU A 229 12.76 -1.42 3.68
N ARG A 230 11.85 -0.65 3.07
CA ARG A 230 11.11 -1.01 1.86
C ARG A 230 11.29 0.08 0.81
N GLU A 231 11.45 -0.33 -0.44
CA GLU A 231 11.42 0.56 -1.59
C GLU A 231 10.03 0.55 -2.22
N CYS A 232 9.42 1.73 -2.27
CA CYS A 232 8.04 1.97 -2.70
C CYS A 232 7.95 2.90 -3.91
N SER A 233 9.05 3.05 -4.67
CA SER A 233 9.15 4.00 -5.78
C SER A 233 8.22 3.67 -6.95
N VAL A 234 7.76 2.44 -7.12
CA VAL A 234 6.81 2.10 -8.20
C VAL A 234 5.41 2.59 -7.83
N GLN A 235 5.12 3.84 -8.19
CA GLN A 235 3.88 4.53 -7.82
C GLN A 235 3.24 5.26 -8.99
N ARG A 236 1.92 5.49 -8.89
CA ARG A 236 1.16 6.35 -9.82
C ARG A 236 0.39 7.38 -9.01
N ARG A 237 0.60 8.68 -9.30
CA ARG A 237 -0.06 9.78 -8.55
C ARG A 237 0.04 9.58 -7.03
N HIS A 238 1.24 9.24 -6.55
CA HIS A 238 1.55 8.95 -5.14
C HIS A 238 0.88 7.70 -4.56
N GLN A 239 0.24 6.85 -5.38
CA GLN A 239 -0.27 5.55 -4.95
C GLN A 239 0.76 4.47 -5.29
N LYS A 240 1.33 3.85 -4.26
CA LYS A 240 2.25 2.70 -4.38
C LYS A 240 1.55 1.52 -5.06
N ARG A 241 2.28 0.79 -5.91
CA ARG A 241 1.76 -0.32 -6.73
C ARG A 241 2.57 -1.59 -6.62
N VAL A 242 3.89 -1.43 -6.54
CA VAL A 242 4.85 -2.50 -6.29
C VAL A 242 5.84 -2.01 -5.24
N GLU A 243 6.04 -2.83 -4.23
CA GLU A 243 6.89 -2.56 -3.09
C GLU A 243 7.89 -3.71 -2.94
N GLU A 244 9.14 -3.41 -2.60
CA GLU A 244 10.16 -4.44 -2.40
C GLU A 244 11.00 -4.19 -1.16
N SER A 245 11.55 -5.27 -0.59
CA SER A 245 12.51 -5.20 0.51
C SER A 245 13.63 -6.22 0.27
N PRO A 246 14.90 -5.85 0.49
CA PRO A 246 15.39 -4.50 0.78
C PRO A 246 15.36 -3.58 -0.46
N CYS A 247 15.67 -2.30 -0.26
CA CYS A 247 15.91 -1.36 -1.36
C CYS A 247 17.16 -1.77 -2.15
N ALA A 248 17.08 -1.79 -3.48
CA ALA A 248 18.12 -2.41 -4.32
C ALA A 248 19.45 -1.64 -4.35
N VAL A 249 19.43 -0.35 -3.98
CA VAL A 249 20.57 0.56 -4.15
C VAL A 249 21.20 1.04 -2.85
N LEU A 250 20.61 0.71 -1.69
CA LEU A 250 21.17 1.14 -0.41
C LEU A 250 22.32 0.22 0.02
N THR A 251 23.42 0.85 0.43
CA THR A 251 24.49 0.19 1.17
C THR A 251 24.04 -0.15 2.59
N GLU A 252 24.70 -1.11 3.24
CA GLU A 252 24.39 -1.46 4.64
C GLU A 252 24.59 -0.28 5.59
N GLU A 253 25.61 0.55 5.36
CA GLU A 253 25.85 1.74 6.17
C GLU A 253 24.69 2.74 6.04
N LEU A 254 24.20 2.99 4.82
CA LEU A 254 23.12 3.93 4.59
C LEU A 254 21.79 3.40 5.14
N ARG A 255 21.55 2.09 4.99
CA ARG A 255 20.40 1.40 5.60
C ARG A 255 20.41 1.55 7.11
N ALA A 256 21.55 1.32 7.77
CA ALA A 256 21.68 1.50 9.21
C ALA A 256 21.38 2.95 9.62
N LYS A 257 21.96 3.94 8.95
CA LYS A 257 21.67 5.38 9.21
C LYS A 257 20.19 5.71 9.06
N MET A 258 19.52 5.21 8.03
CA MET A 258 18.09 5.44 7.81
C MET A 258 17.24 4.77 8.90
N CYS A 259 17.60 3.55 9.31
CA CYS A 259 16.94 2.85 10.42
C CYS A 259 17.11 3.58 11.75
N ASP A 260 18.31 4.05 12.05
CA ASP A 260 18.61 4.82 13.26
C ASP A 260 17.82 6.13 13.30
N ALA A 261 17.74 6.84 12.17
CA ALA A 261 16.94 8.06 12.04
C ALA A 261 15.45 7.80 12.28
N ALA A 262 14.91 6.71 11.72
CA ALA A 262 13.51 6.32 11.95
C ALA A 262 13.24 5.98 13.43
N CYS A 263 14.14 5.25 14.08
CA CYS A 263 14.06 4.94 15.50
C CYS A 263 14.18 6.20 16.37
N ALA A 264 15.05 7.14 16.02
CA ALA A 264 15.22 8.40 16.73
C ALA A 264 13.93 9.24 16.69
N LEU A 265 13.30 9.36 15.51
CA LEU A 265 12.03 10.06 15.35
C LEU A 265 10.92 9.45 16.21
N ALA A 266 10.81 8.12 16.20
CA ALA A 266 9.81 7.41 16.99
C ALA A 266 9.99 7.65 18.49
N ARG A 267 11.23 7.65 18.99
CA ARG A 267 11.53 7.96 20.40
C ARG A 267 11.16 9.40 20.74
N ALA A 268 11.39 10.35 19.83
CA ALA A 268 11.10 11.76 20.06
C ALA A 268 9.59 12.05 20.27
N VAL A 269 8.71 11.17 19.78
CA VAL A 269 7.25 11.29 19.97
C VAL A 269 6.68 10.24 20.93
N GLU A 270 7.53 9.54 21.69
CA GLU A 270 7.12 8.47 22.61
C GLU A 270 6.20 7.45 21.91
N TYR A 271 6.58 7.06 20.69
CA TYR A 271 5.76 6.22 19.83
C TYR A 271 5.52 4.82 20.43
N VAL A 272 4.36 4.23 20.15
CA VAL A 272 3.99 2.86 20.55
C VAL A 272 3.31 2.16 19.37
N GLY A 273 3.54 0.87 19.21
CA GLY A 273 2.95 0.07 18.13
C GLY A 273 3.77 0.09 16.85
N ALA A 274 3.14 -0.36 15.76
CA ALA A 274 3.73 -0.35 14.43
C ALA A 274 3.67 1.06 13.83
N GLY A 275 4.72 1.49 13.17
CA GLY A 275 4.77 2.74 12.41
C GLY A 275 5.72 2.62 11.23
N THR A 276 5.68 3.59 10.33
CA THR A 276 6.66 3.66 9.25
C THR A 276 7.11 5.09 9.03
N VAL A 277 8.42 5.29 8.93
CA VAL A 277 9.03 6.57 8.59
C VAL A 277 9.41 6.54 7.12
N GLU A 278 8.81 7.43 6.34
CA GLU A 278 9.03 7.54 4.90
C GLU A 278 10.10 8.59 4.59
N PHE A 279 10.94 8.28 3.61
CA PHE A 279 12.04 9.10 3.14
C PHE A 279 12.03 9.23 1.62
N LEU A 280 12.44 10.40 1.14
CA LEU A 280 12.93 10.56 -0.22
C LEU A 280 14.41 10.24 -0.24
N TYR A 281 14.83 9.28 -1.07
CA TYR A 281 16.23 8.98 -1.32
C TYR A 281 16.65 9.44 -2.71
N SER A 282 17.81 10.07 -2.81
CA SER A 282 18.42 10.50 -4.07
C SER A 282 19.93 10.57 -3.92
N GLU A 283 20.66 9.94 -4.84
CA GLU A 283 22.11 10.14 -5.02
C GLU A 283 22.95 9.96 -3.74
N GLY A 284 22.58 9.00 -2.88
CA GLY A 284 23.31 8.72 -1.63
C GLY A 284 22.77 9.43 -0.39
N GLU A 285 21.89 10.42 -0.58
CA GLU A 285 21.25 11.18 0.49
C GLU A 285 19.79 10.75 0.70
N PHE A 286 19.30 10.89 1.92
CA PHE A 286 17.88 10.67 2.23
C PHE A 286 17.31 11.80 3.07
N TYR A 287 16.01 12.05 2.91
CA TYR A 287 15.31 13.15 3.55
C TYR A 287 13.95 12.69 4.05
N PHE A 288 13.60 13.01 5.29
CA PHE A 288 12.31 12.70 5.88
C PHE A 288 11.17 13.31 5.04
N LEU A 289 10.18 12.47 4.75
CA LEU A 289 8.99 12.83 3.99
C LEU A 289 7.78 12.93 4.93
N GLU A 290 7.45 11.83 5.59
CA GLU A 290 6.35 11.74 6.55
C GLU A 290 6.53 10.51 7.46
N MET A 291 5.68 10.40 8.47
CA MET A 291 5.58 9.20 9.30
C MET A 291 4.13 8.73 9.30
N ASN A 292 3.93 7.50 8.81
CA ASN A 292 2.63 6.84 8.86
C ASN A 292 2.46 6.23 10.25
N THR A 293 1.47 6.73 11.00
CA THR A 293 1.28 6.41 12.43
C THR A 293 0.44 5.14 12.63
N ARG A 294 0.71 4.13 11.80
CA ARG A 294 -0.06 2.88 11.68
C ARG A 294 0.73 1.82 10.92
N LEU A 295 0.17 0.61 10.86
CA LEU A 295 0.59 -0.40 9.89
C LEU A 295 0.34 0.09 8.45
N GLN A 296 1.14 -0.41 7.51
CA GLN A 296 0.99 -0.12 6.08
C GLN A 296 0.57 -1.37 5.29
N VAL A 297 0.14 -1.17 4.04
CA VAL A 297 -0.34 -2.25 3.16
C VAL A 297 0.79 -3.25 2.91
N GLU A 298 1.97 -2.72 2.65
CA GLU A 298 3.24 -3.36 2.29
C GLU A 298 4.03 -3.96 3.46
N HIS A 299 3.47 -3.99 4.67
CA HIS A 299 4.09 -4.69 5.81
C HIS A 299 4.47 -6.17 5.53
N PRO A 300 3.78 -6.95 4.67
CA PRO A 300 4.13 -8.35 4.45
C PRO A 300 5.51 -8.58 3.84
N VAL A 301 6.06 -7.65 3.03
CA VAL A 301 7.44 -7.83 2.51
C VAL A 301 8.47 -7.80 3.64
N THR A 302 8.20 -7.04 4.70
CA THR A 302 8.99 -7.05 5.92
C THR A 302 8.76 -8.36 6.69
N GLU A 303 7.51 -8.77 6.90
CA GLU A 303 7.18 -9.99 7.65
C GLU A 303 7.87 -11.24 7.09
N VAL A 304 7.83 -11.44 5.77
CA VAL A 304 8.42 -12.64 5.15
C VAL A 304 9.95 -12.65 5.19
N ARG A 305 10.58 -11.48 5.25
CA ARG A 305 12.04 -11.38 5.37
C ARG A 305 12.53 -11.62 6.77
N PHE A 306 11.86 -11.01 7.76
CA PHE A 306 12.26 -11.07 9.16
C PHE A 306 11.66 -12.26 9.90
N GLY A 307 10.70 -12.97 9.30
CA GLY A 307 9.98 -14.06 9.94
C GLY A 307 9.22 -13.60 11.18
N VAL A 308 8.59 -12.43 11.09
CA VAL A 308 7.84 -11.75 12.15
C VAL A 308 6.38 -11.58 11.73
N ASP A 309 5.45 -11.64 12.70
CA ASP A 309 4.05 -11.25 12.53
C ASP A 309 3.87 -9.86 13.18
N LEU A 310 3.86 -8.81 12.37
CA LEU A 310 3.80 -7.43 12.86
C LEU A 310 2.46 -7.11 13.52
N VAL A 311 1.37 -7.74 13.08
CA VAL A 311 0.05 -7.60 13.71
C VAL A 311 0.05 -8.25 15.09
N ARG A 312 0.70 -9.41 15.25
CA ARG A 312 0.86 -10.06 16.56
C ARG A 312 1.68 -9.19 17.48
N GLU A 313 2.76 -8.58 17.00
CA GLU A 313 3.53 -7.62 17.78
C GLU A 313 2.69 -6.41 18.20
N GLN A 314 1.80 -5.88 17.34
CA GLN A 314 0.87 -4.81 17.73
C GLN A 314 -0.01 -5.21 18.93
N PHE A 315 -0.56 -6.43 18.96
CA PHE A 315 -1.30 -6.93 20.12
C PHE A 315 -0.41 -7.02 21.37
N ARG A 316 0.80 -7.56 21.24
CA ARG A 316 1.74 -7.75 22.37
C ARG A 316 2.16 -6.41 22.98
N VAL A 317 2.60 -5.45 22.17
CA VAL A 317 3.03 -4.14 22.68
C VAL A 317 1.86 -3.31 23.21
N ALA A 318 0.67 -3.44 22.63
CA ALA A 318 -0.54 -2.81 23.17
C ALA A 318 -0.89 -3.35 24.56
N ALA A 319 -0.62 -4.63 24.82
CA ALA A 319 -0.78 -5.26 26.13
C ALA A 319 0.38 -4.96 27.11
N GLY A 320 1.36 -4.16 26.69
CA GLY A 320 2.50 -3.76 27.52
C GLY A 320 3.66 -4.75 27.53
N GLU A 321 3.70 -5.74 26.62
CA GLU A 321 4.89 -6.57 26.44
C GLU A 321 6.02 -5.79 25.75
N PRO A 322 7.28 -6.09 26.07
CA PRO A 322 8.41 -5.48 25.39
C PRO A 322 8.58 -6.04 23.97
N VAL A 323 9.02 -5.18 23.05
CA VAL A 323 9.35 -5.61 21.68
C VAL A 323 10.65 -6.42 21.68
N ALA A 324 10.65 -7.51 20.91
CA ALA A 324 11.84 -8.36 20.74
C ALA A 324 12.84 -7.75 19.76
N GLU A 325 14.09 -8.20 19.83
CA GLU A 325 15.08 -7.85 18.81
C GLU A 325 14.69 -8.48 17.46
N PRO A 326 14.74 -7.73 16.35
CA PRO A 326 14.51 -8.29 15.02
C PRO A 326 15.48 -9.42 14.71
N ARG A 327 15.01 -10.42 13.97
CA ARG A 327 15.87 -11.46 13.41
C ARG A 327 16.65 -10.91 12.22
N GLU A 328 17.75 -11.55 11.88
CA GLU A 328 18.45 -11.28 10.62
C GLU A 328 17.52 -11.50 9.42
N PRO A 329 17.36 -10.52 8.52
CA PRO A 329 16.45 -10.63 7.41
C PRO A 329 17.01 -11.55 6.32
N ILE A 330 16.13 -12.37 5.74
CA ILE A 330 16.53 -13.36 4.73
C ILE A 330 16.00 -12.96 3.36
N GLY A 331 16.87 -13.01 2.34
CA GLY A 331 16.48 -12.94 0.94
C GLY A 331 15.81 -11.61 0.53
N HIS A 332 14.98 -11.68 -0.51
CA HIS A 332 14.31 -10.54 -1.14
C HIS A 332 12.82 -10.79 -1.27
N ALA A 333 12.01 -9.77 -0.98
CA ALA A 333 10.55 -9.85 -1.07
C ALA A 333 10.00 -8.75 -1.96
N ILE A 334 8.94 -9.06 -2.71
CA ILE A 334 8.22 -8.13 -3.57
C ILE A 334 6.73 -8.31 -3.33
N GLU A 335 6.01 -7.21 -3.12
CA GLU A 335 4.55 -7.14 -3.08
C GLU A 335 4.01 -6.47 -4.35
N VAL A 336 2.87 -6.96 -4.82
CA VAL A 336 2.10 -6.37 -5.91
C VAL A 336 0.67 -6.16 -5.42
N ARG A 337 0.21 -4.91 -5.46
CA ARG A 337 -1.19 -4.59 -5.16
C ARG A 337 -2.09 -5.03 -6.31
N VAL A 338 -3.10 -5.84 -5.98
CA VAL A 338 -4.08 -6.37 -6.92
C VAL A 338 -5.33 -5.51 -6.86
N ASN A 339 -5.44 -4.53 -7.75
CA ASN A 339 -6.58 -3.63 -7.80
C ASN A 339 -7.52 -4.02 -8.94
N ALA A 340 -8.83 -3.89 -8.72
CA ALA A 340 -9.86 -3.92 -9.74
C ALA A 340 -9.84 -2.60 -10.52
N GLU A 341 -8.89 -2.46 -11.43
CA GLU A 341 -8.66 -1.28 -12.24
C GLU A 341 -8.34 -1.68 -13.67
N ASP A 342 -8.73 -0.84 -14.62
CA ASP A 342 -8.27 -0.96 -15.99
C ASP A 342 -6.76 -0.64 -16.09
N PRO A 343 -5.91 -1.51 -16.67
CA PRO A 343 -4.46 -1.35 -16.63
C PRO A 343 -3.92 -0.21 -17.51
N GLU A 344 -4.76 0.39 -18.37
CA GLU A 344 -4.37 1.50 -19.25
C GLU A 344 -4.85 2.85 -18.71
N THR A 345 -6.12 2.91 -18.28
CA THR A 345 -6.77 4.13 -17.80
C THR A 345 -6.70 4.28 -16.28
N PHE A 346 -6.51 3.18 -15.55
CA PHE A 346 -6.54 3.08 -14.10
C PHE A 346 -7.88 3.48 -13.47
N PHE A 347 -8.95 3.48 -14.25
CA PHE A 347 -10.30 3.63 -13.71
C PHE A 347 -10.72 2.35 -12.98
N PRO A 348 -11.45 2.46 -11.86
CA PRO A 348 -11.99 1.29 -11.16
C PRO A 348 -12.83 0.41 -12.10
N SER A 349 -12.57 -0.89 -12.07
CA SER A 349 -13.30 -1.90 -12.84
C SER A 349 -14.38 -2.51 -11.95
N LEU A 350 -15.61 -1.98 -12.09
CA LEU A 350 -16.78 -2.47 -11.38
C LEU A 350 -17.29 -3.77 -12.01
N GLY A 351 -17.90 -4.63 -11.19
CA GLY A 351 -18.49 -5.88 -11.66
C GLY A 351 -18.39 -7.01 -10.66
N THR A 352 -18.63 -8.24 -11.10
CA THR A 352 -18.60 -9.41 -10.21
C THR A 352 -17.49 -10.34 -10.64
N ILE A 353 -16.67 -10.79 -9.68
CA ILE A 353 -15.67 -11.83 -9.92
C ILE A 353 -16.39 -13.15 -10.22
N ARG A 354 -16.30 -13.60 -11.48
CA ARG A 354 -16.93 -14.83 -11.99
C ARG A 354 -16.01 -16.05 -11.88
N ARG A 355 -14.70 -15.83 -11.95
CA ARG A 355 -13.69 -16.87 -11.75
C ARG A 355 -12.49 -16.28 -11.04
N LEU A 356 -11.97 -17.06 -10.10
CA LEU A 356 -10.77 -16.73 -9.34
C LEU A 356 -9.88 -17.97 -9.28
N ALA A 357 -8.64 -17.84 -9.74
CA ALA A 357 -7.58 -18.84 -9.53
C ALA A 357 -6.32 -18.09 -9.09
N PRO A 358 -6.06 -18.02 -7.77
CA PRO A 358 -4.86 -17.37 -7.24
C PRO A 358 -3.61 -18.25 -7.48
N PRO A 359 -2.43 -17.64 -7.66
CA PRO A 359 -1.17 -18.38 -7.71
C PRO A 359 -0.82 -18.94 -6.33
N GLY A 360 -0.01 -20.00 -6.30
CA GLY A 360 0.53 -20.58 -5.06
C GLY A 360 1.96 -21.10 -5.24
N GLY A 361 2.42 -21.92 -4.31
CA GLY A 361 3.75 -22.55 -4.34
C GLY A 361 4.75 -21.93 -3.35
N PRO A 362 5.99 -22.47 -3.27
CA PRO A 362 7.00 -22.01 -2.32
C PRO A 362 7.36 -20.53 -2.49
N GLY A 363 7.39 -19.79 -1.38
CA GLY A 363 7.72 -18.36 -1.36
C GLY A 363 6.61 -17.48 -1.94
N VAL A 364 5.35 -17.93 -1.93
CA VAL A 364 4.19 -17.16 -2.40
C VAL A 364 3.18 -17.02 -1.28
N ARG A 365 2.80 -15.77 -0.99
CA ARG A 365 1.77 -15.39 -0.02
C ARG A 365 0.72 -14.52 -0.73
N LEU A 366 -0.54 -14.68 -0.37
CA LEU A 366 -1.64 -13.90 -0.90
C LEU A 366 -2.54 -13.45 0.26
N ASP A 367 -2.60 -12.15 0.47
CA ASP A 367 -3.47 -11.51 1.45
C ASP A 367 -4.61 -10.85 0.66
N ALA A 368 -5.81 -11.44 0.66
CA ALA A 368 -6.87 -10.99 -0.24
C ALA A 368 -8.28 -11.08 0.35
N SER A 369 -9.14 -10.15 -0.06
CA SER A 369 -10.56 -10.10 0.28
C SER A 369 -11.47 -10.59 -0.87
N MET A 370 -10.87 -11.05 -1.96
CA MET A 370 -11.58 -11.51 -3.15
C MET A 370 -12.08 -12.95 -3.07
N PHE A 371 -13.27 -13.20 -3.61
CA PHE A 371 -13.87 -14.54 -3.74
C PHE A 371 -14.78 -14.60 -5.00
N VAL A 372 -15.12 -15.81 -5.45
CA VAL A 372 -16.07 -15.97 -6.55
C VAL A 372 -17.46 -15.47 -6.13
N GLY A 373 -18.04 -14.58 -6.91
CA GLY A 373 -19.28 -13.87 -6.57
C GLY A 373 -19.06 -12.54 -5.84
N HIS A 374 -17.82 -12.15 -5.55
CA HIS A 374 -17.52 -10.83 -4.99
C HIS A 374 -17.89 -9.73 -5.99
N GLU A 375 -18.73 -8.79 -5.55
CA GLU A 375 -19.09 -7.60 -6.30
C GLU A 375 -18.15 -6.44 -5.95
N VAL A 376 -17.43 -5.95 -6.95
CA VAL A 376 -16.62 -4.73 -6.87
C VAL A 376 -17.54 -3.54 -7.10
N THR A 377 -17.75 -2.76 -6.03
CA THR A 377 -18.66 -1.61 -6.00
C THR A 377 -17.89 -0.29 -6.06
N PRO A 378 -18.55 0.84 -6.41
CA PRO A 378 -17.90 2.15 -6.45
C PRO A 378 -17.72 2.80 -5.08
N HIS A 379 -18.12 2.13 -3.99
CA HIS A 379 -18.18 2.74 -2.65
C HIS A 379 -16.83 2.82 -1.93
N TYR A 380 -15.89 1.93 -2.27
CA TYR A 380 -14.62 1.76 -1.57
C TYR A 380 -13.44 1.72 -2.55
N ASP A 381 -12.24 1.57 -2.01
CA ASP A 381 -11.03 1.39 -2.81
C ASP A 381 -11.13 0.13 -3.69
N SER A 382 -10.36 0.14 -4.77
CA SER A 382 -10.34 -0.93 -5.78
C SER A 382 -9.49 -2.14 -5.36
N MET A 383 -8.84 -2.15 -4.19
CA MET A 383 -7.90 -3.19 -3.83
C MET A 383 -8.62 -4.50 -3.49
N LEU A 384 -8.30 -5.55 -4.24
CA LEU A 384 -8.82 -6.90 -4.05
C LEU A 384 -7.91 -7.73 -3.13
N GLY A 385 -6.63 -7.36 -3.04
CA GLY A 385 -5.63 -8.04 -2.24
C GLY A 385 -4.20 -7.69 -2.65
N LYS A 386 -3.26 -8.46 -2.12
CA LYS A 386 -1.82 -8.24 -2.22
C LYS A 386 -1.14 -9.57 -2.53
N LEU A 387 -0.39 -9.64 -3.62
CA LEU A 387 0.43 -10.79 -3.96
C LEU A 387 1.84 -10.53 -3.48
N ILE A 388 2.35 -11.39 -2.59
CA ILE A 388 3.69 -11.28 -2.03
C ILE A 388 4.51 -12.47 -2.46
N VAL A 389 5.71 -12.22 -2.97
CA VAL A 389 6.69 -13.24 -3.28
C VAL A 389 7.97 -13.01 -2.49
N HIS A 390 8.60 -14.09 -2.08
CA HIS A 390 9.88 -14.11 -1.38
C HIS A 390 10.83 -15.08 -2.05
N ALA A 391 12.12 -14.74 -2.08
CA ALA A 391 13.17 -15.49 -2.74
C ALA A 391 14.52 -15.33 -2.03
N ALA A 392 15.51 -16.15 -2.41
CA ALA A 392 16.88 -16.00 -1.94
C ALA A 392 17.54 -14.70 -2.40
N ASP A 393 17.19 -14.21 -3.60
CA ASP A 393 17.72 -12.97 -4.17
C ASP A 393 16.66 -12.23 -5.00
N ARG A 394 16.93 -10.96 -5.32
CA ARG A 394 16.03 -10.07 -6.05
C ARG A 394 15.66 -10.62 -7.43
N GLY A 395 16.60 -11.18 -8.17
CA GLY A 395 16.36 -11.74 -9.50
C GLY A 395 15.37 -12.90 -9.45
N GLN A 396 15.56 -13.82 -8.51
CA GLN A 396 14.61 -14.92 -8.28
C GLN A 396 13.24 -14.43 -7.81
N ALA A 397 13.18 -13.36 -6.99
CA ALA A 397 11.90 -12.77 -6.58
C ALA A 397 11.13 -12.21 -7.78
N ILE A 398 11.82 -11.51 -8.68
CA ILE A 398 11.23 -10.98 -9.93
C ILE A 398 10.68 -12.12 -10.80
N GLU A 399 11.45 -13.17 -11.04
CA GLU A 399 10.98 -14.30 -11.85
C GLU A 399 9.81 -15.05 -11.19
N ARG A 400 9.83 -15.19 -9.86
CA ARG A 400 8.69 -15.76 -9.11
C ARG A 400 7.45 -14.86 -9.23
N ALA A 401 7.60 -13.54 -9.14
CA ALA A 401 6.51 -12.58 -9.34
C ALA A 401 5.92 -12.71 -10.75
N ILE A 402 6.76 -12.72 -11.79
CA ILE A 402 6.32 -12.89 -13.20
C ILE A 402 5.52 -14.19 -13.36
N ARG A 403 6.00 -15.30 -12.80
CA ARG A 403 5.28 -16.59 -12.81
C ARG A 403 3.93 -16.48 -12.11
N CYS A 404 3.88 -15.91 -10.89
CA CYS A 404 2.63 -15.70 -10.15
C CYS A 404 1.62 -14.88 -10.97
N LEU A 405 2.05 -13.76 -11.56
CA LEU A 405 1.20 -12.89 -12.37
C LEU A 405 0.66 -13.61 -13.61
N ARG A 406 1.47 -14.47 -14.24
CA ARG A 406 1.04 -15.29 -15.38
C ARG A 406 0.04 -16.38 -15.01
N GLU A 407 0.06 -16.88 -13.78
CA GLU A 407 -0.88 -17.87 -13.27
C GLU A 407 -2.16 -17.26 -12.69
N PHE A 408 -2.10 -16.03 -12.18
CA PHE A 408 -3.24 -15.38 -11.54
C PHE A 408 -4.37 -15.15 -12.56
N ARG A 409 -5.52 -15.77 -12.33
CA ARG A 409 -6.73 -15.55 -13.13
C ARG A 409 -7.83 -14.93 -12.28
N ILE A 410 -8.21 -13.71 -12.65
CA ILE A 410 -9.40 -13.02 -12.13
C ILE A 410 -10.25 -12.69 -13.36
N VAL A 411 -11.47 -13.22 -13.41
CA VAL A 411 -12.41 -13.01 -14.53
C VAL A 411 -13.65 -12.32 -14.02
N GLY A 412 -14.14 -11.32 -14.75
CA GLY A 412 -15.34 -10.56 -14.43
C GLY A 412 -15.07 -9.09 -14.11
N VAL A 413 -13.82 -8.76 -13.79
CA VAL A 413 -13.30 -7.39 -13.64
C VAL A 413 -11.89 -7.31 -14.24
N SER A 414 -11.50 -6.14 -14.74
CA SER A 414 -10.11 -5.84 -15.13
C SER A 414 -9.25 -5.63 -13.88
N THR A 415 -7.94 -5.87 -13.98
CA THR A 415 -7.03 -5.69 -12.85
C THR A 415 -5.74 -4.94 -13.22
N SER A 416 -5.07 -4.39 -12.20
CA SER A 416 -3.76 -3.74 -12.30
C SER A 416 -2.58 -4.68 -12.58
N LEU A 417 -2.78 -6.00 -12.55
CA LEU A 417 -1.72 -7.00 -12.68
C LEU A 417 -0.85 -6.86 -13.94
N PRO A 418 -1.38 -6.50 -15.13
CA PRO A 418 -0.57 -6.27 -16.33
C PRO A 418 0.45 -5.13 -16.15
N VAL A 419 0.14 -4.11 -15.34
CA VAL A 419 1.07 -3.00 -15.06
C VAL A 419 2.31 -3.54 -14.32
N ALA A 420 2.11 -4.36 -13.28
CA ALA A 420 3.22 -4.97 -12.55
C ALA A 420 4.06 -5.90 -13.44
N LEU A 421 3.42 -6.63 -14.36
CA LEU A 421 4.15 -7.47 -15.33
C LEU A 421 5.05 -6.63 -16.23
N ARG A 422 4.59 -5.47 -16.70
CA ARG A 422 5.42 -4.53 -17.48
C ARG A 422 6.59 -3.98 -16.66
N VAL A 423 6.36 -3.65 -15.38
CA VAL A 423 7.43 -3.23 -14.45
C VAL A 423 8.52 -4.30 -14.36
N PHE A 424 8.16 -5.56 -14.13
CA PHE A 424 9.13 -6.65 -13.98
C PHE A 424 9.88 -7.03 -15.27
N HIS A 425 9.35 -6.67 -16.43
CA HIS A 425 10.04 -6.80 -17.71
C HIS A 425 10.92 -5.60 -18.07
N SER A 426 10.75 -4.46 -17.40
CA SER A 426 11.55 -3.25 -17.68
C SER A 426 13.01 -3.41 -17.25
N ALA A 427 13.92 -2.87 -18.06
CA ALA A 427 15.34 -2.88 -17.75
C ALA A 427 15.67 -2.05 -16.50
N GLU A 428 15.02 -0.89 -16.33
CA GLU A 428 15.16 0.00 -15.16
C GLU A 428 14.82 -0.72 -13.85
N PHE A 429 13.68 -1.42 -13.79
CA PHE A 429 13.33 -2.16 -12.58
C PHE A 429 14.30 -3.31 -12.33
N ARG A 430 14.68 -4.07 -13.37
CA ARG A 430 15.56 -5.25 -13.21
C ARG A 430 16.98 -4.87 -12.78
N SER A 431 17.52 -3.75 -13.27
CA SER A 431 18.82 -3.24 -12.81
C SER A 431 18.76 -2.66 -11.39
N GLY A 432 17.57 -2.29 -10.94
CA GLY A 432 17.39 -1.55 -9.69
C GLY A 432 17.59 -0.05 -9.87
N ASP A 433 17.89 0.45 -11.08
CA ASP A 433 18.03 1.89 -11.38
C ASP A 433 16.69 2.49 -11.84
N TYR A 434 15.84 2.84 -10.88
CA TYR A 434 14.54 3.44 -11.12
C TYR A 434 14.18 4.47 -10.05
N ASP A 435 13.22 5.32 -10.36
CA ASP A 435 12.71 6.35 -9.47
C ASP A 435 11.18 6.35 -9.48
N THR A 436 10.59 7.31 -8.76
CA THR A 436 9.14 7.46 -8.67
C THR A 436 8.41 7.73 -9.99
N GLY A 437 9.14 8.08 -11.06
CA GLY A 437 8.62 8.30 -12.40
C GLY A 437 8.63 7.06 -13.30
N ILE A 438 9.06 5.89 -12.81
CA ILE A 438 9.24 4.67 -13.62
C ILE A 438 7.98 4.29 -14.44
N LEU A 439 6.77 4.39 -13.85
CA LEU A 439 5.53 4.04 -14.54
C LEU A 439 5.21 4.93 -15.75
N GLU A 440 5.78 6.13 -15.81
CA GLU A 440 5.63 7.05 -16.96
C GLU A 440 6.56 6.68 -18.10
N ARG A 441 7.69 6.02 -17.80
CA ARG A 441 8.73 5.64 -18.77
C ARG A 441 8.59 4.20 -19.29
N ILE A 442 7.92 3.33 -18.54
CA ILE A 442 7.75 1.93 -18.94
C ILE A 442 6.95 1.82 -20.25
N ASP A 443 7.47 1.00 -21.15
CA ASP A 443 6.79 0.64 -22.39
C ASP A 443 5.43 0.00 -22.08
N ARG A 444 4.38 0.60 -22.63
CA ARG A 444 2.98 0.15 -22.45
C ARG A 444 2.61 -0.97 -23.41
N SER A 445 3.47 -1.29 -24.37
CA SER A 445 3.27 -2.44 -25.24
C SER A 445 3.01 -3.67 -24.39
N VAL A 446 1.95 -4.40 -24.73
CA VAL A 446 1.61 -5.63 -24.02
C VAL A 446 2.71 -6.63 -24.39
N PRO A 447 3.53 -7.12 -23.44
CA PRO A 447 4.43 -8.23 -23.74
C PRO A 447 3.55 -9.32 -24.33
N GLU A 448 3.88 -9.87 -25.51
CA GLU A 448 3.06 -10.90 -26.18
C GLU A 448 2.78 -12.05 -25.21
N VAL A 449 1.69 -11.95 -24.45
CA VAL A 449 1.05 -13.10 -23.86
C VAL A 449 0.34 -13.69 -25.05
N ARG A 450 0.96 -14.67 -25.72
CA ARG A 450 0.26 -15.59 -26.61
C ARG A 450 -0.87 -16.20 -25.81
N ASN A 451 -1.98 -15.51 -25.78
CA ASN A 451 -3.13 -15.91 -25.00
C ASN A 451 -3.96 -16.80 -25.91
N GLU A 452 -3.34 -17.89 -26.36
CA GLU A 452 -3.97 -18.94 -27.16
C GLU A 452 -5.27 -19.39 -26.48
N ILE A 453 -5.33 -19.35 -25.15
CA ILE A 453 -6.53 -19.61 -24.35
C ILE A 453 -7.59 -18.52 -24.51
N ALA A 454 -7.24 -17.23 -24.54
CA ALA A 454 -8.23 -16.16 -24.78
C ALA A 454 -8.71 -16.18 -26.23
N SER A 455 -7.82 -16.46 -27.19
CA SER A 455 -8.18 -16.69 -28.59
C SER A 455 -9.08 -17.92 -28.73
N LEU A 456 -8.74 -19.04 -28.09
CA LEU A 456 -9.58 -20.24 -28.05
C LEU A 456 -10.91 -19.97 -27.35
N ALA A 457 -10.92 -19.25 -26.23
CA ALA A 457 -12.14 -18.94 -25.49
C ALA A 457 -13.04 -18.00 -26.30
N ALA A 458 -12.48 -17.03 -27.03
CA ALA A 458 -13.22 -16.19 -27.96
C ALA A 458 -13.78 -17.01 -29.12
N VAL A 459 -13.00 -17.95 -29.67
CA VAL A 459 -13.45 -18.89 -30.70
C VAL A 459 -14.57 -19.80 -30.17
N VAL A 460 -14.41 -20.40 -28.99
CA VAL A 460 -15.42 -21.26 -28.35
C VAL A 460 -16.67 -20.47 -28.01
N ALA A 461 -16.56 -19.26 -27.47
CA ALA A 461 -17.72 -18.41 -27.18
C ALA A 461 -18.46 -18.00 -28.47
N LYS A 462 -17.72 -17.74 -29.56
CA LYS A 462 -18.30 -17.49 -30.89
C LYS A 462 -19.00 -18.74 -31.44
N ILE A 463 -18.39 -19.92 -31.32
CA ILE A 463 -18.97 -21.20 -31.72
C ILE A 463 -20.25 -21.47 -30.91
N GLN A 464 -20.22 -21.35 -29.58
CA GLN A 464 -21.39 -21.57 -28.73
C GLN A 464 -22.52 -20.56 -29.02
N ARG A 465 -22.21 -19.30 -29.35
CA ARG A 465 -23.22 -18.34 -29.81
C ARG A 465 -23.80 -18.73 -31.17
N SER A 466 -22.97 -19.22 -32.09
CA SER A 466 -23.43 -19.69 -33.41
C SER A 466 -24.23 -20.99 -33.32
N GLU A 467 -23.91 -21.88 -32.38
CA GLU A 467 -24.66 -23.10 -32.10
C GLU A 467 -25.98 -22.80 -31.40
N LYS A 468 -26.03 -21.85 -30.46
CA LYS A 468 -27.30 -21.37 -29.88
C LYS A 468 -28.19 -20.68 -30.92
N TRP A 469 -27.61 -20.00 -31.90
CA TRP A 469 -28.34 -19.44 -33.04
C TRP A 469 -28.86 -20.55 -33.98
N SER A 470 -28.08 -21.60 -34.20
CA SER A 470 -28.43 -22.72 -35.08
C SER A 470 -29.40 -23.72 -34.43
N ALA A 471 -29.35 -23.89 -33.10
CA ALA A 471 -30.28 -24.71 -32.32
C ALA A 471 -31.67 -24.08 -32.19
N GLY A 472 -31.79 -22.76 -32.38
CA GLY A 472 -33.08 -22.09 -32.59
C GLY A 472 -33.70 -22.40 -33.97
N ALA A 473 -32.95 -22.99 -34.89
CA ALA A 473 -33.35 -23.20 -36.29
C ALA A 473 -33.46 -24.67 -36.72
N SER A 474 -33.25 -25.66 -35.85
CA SER A 474 -33.34 -27.07 -36.26
C SER A 474 -33.88 -28.00 -35.15
N HIS A 475 -35.17 -28.33 -35.26
CA HIS A 475 -35.70 -29.59 -34.76
C HIS A 475 -35.41 -30.68 -35.80
N GLY A 476 -34.59 -31.68 -35.45
CA GLY A 476 -34.36 -32.85 -36.30
C GLY A 476 -33.39 -33.83 -35.65
N GLY A 477 -33.90 -34.98 -35.24
CA GLY A 477 -33.20 -35.96 -34.41
C GLY A 477 -32.04 -36.69 -35.07
N GLY A 478 -31.05 -37.01 -34.24
CA GLY A 478 -29.92 -37.89 -34.53
C GLY A 478 -28.96 -37.84 -33.34
N GLU A 479 -28.63 -39.00 -32.76
CA GLU A 479 -27.74 -39.11 -31.60
C GLU A 479 -26.43 -38.35 -31.84
N SER A 480 -26.24 -37.23 -31.12
CA SER A 480 -25.05 -36.40 -31.25
C SER A 480 -23.96 -36.92 -30.31
N ILE A 481 -22.83 -37.31 -30.91
CA ILE A 481 -21.59 -37.55 -30.16
C ILE A 481 -21.20 -36.21 -29.52
N THR A 482 -21.12 -36.17 -28.19
CA THR A 482 -20.81 -34.92 -27.48
C THR A 482 -19.38 -34.46 -27.81
N PRO A 483 -19.13 -33.14 -27.83
CA PRO A 483 -17.79 -32.58 -28.09
C PRO A 483 -16.70 -33.14 -27.16
N TRP A 484 -17.08 -33.51 -25.93
CA TRP A 484 -16.18 -34.14 -24.95
C TRP A 484 -15.66 -35.52 -25.40
N VAL A 485 -16.48 -36.31 -26.11
CA VAL A 485 -16.09 -37.62 -26.65
C VAL A 485 -15.14 -37.47 -27.84
N LEU A 486 -15.27 -36.39 -28.62
CA LEU A 486 -14.36 -36.07 -29.72
C LEU A 486 -12.99 -35.60 -29.21
N VAL A 487 -12.97 -34.76 -28.16
CA VAL A 487 -11.74 -34.28 -27.52
C VAL A 487 -10.98 -35.43 -26.83
N ASP A 488 -11.67 -36.35 -26.16
CA ASP A 488 -11.05 -37.53 -25.53
C ASP A 488 -10.54 -38.56 -26.58
N ARG A 489 -11.13 -38.59 -27.78
CA ARG A 489 -10.63 -39.41 -28.89
C ARG A 489 -9.40 -38.80 -29.56
N MET A 490 -9.33 -37.47 -29.68
CA MET A 490 -8.17 -36.76 -30.24
C MET A 490 -6.95 -36.79 -29.30
N SER A 491 -7.14 -36.81 -27.98
CA SER A 491 -6.03 -36.93 -27.01
C SER A 491 -5.42 -38.33 -26.96
N ARG A 492 -6.18 -39.36 -27.36
CA ARG A 492 -5.75 -40.78 -27.37
C ARG A 492 -5.06 -41.22 -28.65
N VAL A 493 -5.26 -40.52 -29.76
CA VAL A 493 -4.58 -40.79 -31.04
C VAL A 493 -3.41 -39.81 -31.16
N GLY A 494 -2.35 -40.08 -30.41
CA GLY A 494 -1.13 -39.28 -30.49
C GLY A 494 -0.55 -39.25 -31.90
N GLY A 495 -0.01 -38.10 -32.29
CA GLY A 495 1.01 -38.02 -33.33
C GLY A 495 1.18 -36.64 -33.95
N PRO A 496 2.27 -36.40 -34.73
CA PRO A 496 3.47 -37.22 -34.90
C PRO A 496 4.77 -36.50 -34.47
N ARG A 497 5.81 -37.32 -34.23
CA ARG A 497 7.21 -36.89 -34.27
C ARG A 497 7.54 -36.35 -35.66
N ARG A 498 8.05 -35.13 -35.73
CA ARG A 498 9.32 -34.75 -36.37
C ARG A 498 9.67 -33.31 -36.04
#